data_AF-A0A183VFS0-F1
#
_entry.id   AF-A0A183VFS0-F1
#
_cell.length_a   1.000
_cell.length_b   1.000
_cell.length_c   1.000
_cell.angle_alpha   90.00
_cell.angle_beta   90.00
_cell.angle_gamma   90.00
#
_symmetry.space_group_name_H-M   'P 1'
#
loop_
_entity.id
_entity.type
_entity.pdbx_description
1 polymer ?
#
loop_
_entity_poly.entity_id
_entity_poly.type
_entity_poly.pdbx_seq_one_letter_code
_entity_poly.pdbx_strand_id
1 'polypeptide(L)'
;MLVLLPLQVVYGTTGSVGSGDDSRVMSDKVQVLASSIYKEFETMIQKSGEDSVKNLMPLVVNVLESLDLAYLEKEEYSVDLEMLKEDNEQLMTQYEREKQLRRAQDQKCLEIEDTLMEQIRELEGKIESLESIMRMLELKAKNASDHGIFIHHELLK
;
A
#
# COMPACT_ATOMS: atom_id res chain seq x y z
N MET A 1 -26.35 -25.60 -29.76
CA MET A 1 -27.70 -25.04 -29.55
C MET A 1 -28.67 -26.19 -29.31
N LEU A 2 -28.92 -26.54 -28.05
CA LEU A 2 -30.12 -27.27 -27.67
C LEU A 2 -30.76 -26.47 -26.54
N VAL A 3 -31.65 -25.58 -26.96
CA VAL A 3 -32.56 -24.81 -26.11
C VAL A 3 -33.57 -25.80 -25.55
N LEU A 4 -33.36 -26.26 -24.33
CA LEU A 4 -34.42 -26.91 -23.56
C LEU A 4 -35.22 -25.78 -22.89
N LEU A 5 -36.34 -25.48 -23.53
CA LEU A 5 -37.34 -24.52 -23.09
C LEU A 5 -37.78 -24.82 -21.64
N PRO A 6 -38.06 -23.78 -20.83
CA PRO A 6 -38.39 -23.94 -19.43
C PRO A 6 -39.82 -24.48 -19.28
N LEU A 7 -40.00 -25.37 -18.31
CA LEU A 7 -41.28 -25.88 -17.79
C LEU A 7 -42.13 -24.81 -17.08
N GLN A 8 -41.99 -23.54 -17.46
CA GLN A 8 -42.57 -22.40 -16.77
C GLN A 8 -43.89 -21.95 -17.42
N VAL A 9 -44.94 -22.79 -17.33
CA VAL A 9 -46.33 -22.32 -17.47
C VAL A 9 -47.29 -23.14 -16.60
N VAL A 10 -47.00 -23.31 -15.30
CA VAL A 10 -48.06 -23.56 -14.31
C VAL A 10 -47.57 -22.99 -12.97
N TYR A 11 -48.40 -22.20 -12.30
CA TYR A 11 -48.14 -21.50 -11.03
C TYR A 11 -47.42 -20.16 -11.15
N GLY A 12 -48.19 -19.14 -11.51
CA GLY A 12 -47.87 -17.76 -11.13
C GLY A 12 -48.10 -17.58 -9.63
N THR A 13 -47.15 -16.94 -8.95
CA THR A 13 -47.43 -16.03 -7.84
C THR A 13 -46.26 -15.06 -7.66
N THR A 14 -46.60 -13.91 -7.11
CA THR A 14 -45.95 -12.61 -7.12
C THR A 14 -44.66 -12.51 -6.31
N GLY A 15 -43.65 -11.82 -6.85
CA GLY A 15 -42.46 -11.40 -6.11
C GLY A 15 -41.38 -10.80 -7.00
N SER A 16 -41.47 -9.50 -7.25
CA SER A 16 -40.44 -8.71 -7.94
C SER A 16 -39.26 -8.44 -7.00
N VAL A 17 -38.07 -9.02 -7.27
CA VAL A 17 -36.74 -8.39 -7.09
C VAL A 17 -35.75 -9.11 -8.03
N GLY A 18 -35.07 -8.36 -8.90
CA GLY A 18 -33.88 -8.84 -9.62
C GLY A 18 -33.94 -8.67 -11.13
N SER A 19 -33.74 -7.44 -11.61
CA SER A 19 -33.40 -7.19 -13.01
C SER A 19 -32.08 -7.86 -13.37
N GLY A 20 -32.12 -8.78 -14.33
CA GLY A 20 -31.04 -9.08 -15.25
C GLY A 20 -29.93 -10.00 -14.72
N ASP A 21 -30.17 -11.31 -14.66
CA ASP A 21 -29.08 -12.29 -14.77
C ASP A 21 -29.55 -13.68 -15.24
N ASP A 22 -30.25 -13.76 -16.36
CA ASP A 22 -30.50 -15.06 -17.05
C ASP A 22 -29.24 -15.59 -17.78
N SER A 23 -28.05 -15.03 -17.49
CA SER A 23 -26.77 -15.40 -18.09
C SER A 23 -25.69 -15.71 -17.04
N ARG A 24 -26.07 -15.96 -15.79
CA ARG A 24 -25.11 -16.41 -14.77
C ARG A 24 -24.73 -17.86 -15.03
N VAL A 25 -23.46 -18.11 -15.26
CA VAL A 25 -22.95 -19.47 -15.45
C VAL A 25 -22.79 -20.10 -14.06
N MET A 26 -23.66 -21.07 -13.75
CA MET A 26 -23.55 -21.89 -12.53
C MET A 26 -22.16 -22.51 -12.45
N SER A 27 -21.61 -22.61 -11.25
CA SER A 27 -20.32 -23.25 -11.02
C SER A 27 -20.28 -24.65 -11.64
N ASP A 28 -19.23 -24.96 -12.41
CA ASP A 28 -19.03 -26.27 -13.04
C ASP A 28 -19.21 -27.43 -12.04
N LYS A 29 -18.80 -27.22 -10.78
CA LYS A 29 -18.94 -28.21 -9.71
C LYS A 29 -20.39 -28.42 -9.31
N VAL A 30 -21.17 -27.34 -9.18
CA VAL A 30 -22.60 -27.41 -8.86
C VAL A 30 -23.37 -28.02 -10.03
N GLN A 31 -22.99 -27.70 -11.27
CA GLN A 31 -23.56 -28.29 -12.47
C GLN A 31 -23.36 -29.80 -12.54
N VAL A 32 -22.17 -30.30 -12.25
CA VAL A 32 -21.87 -31.75 -12.21
C VAL A 32 -22.66 -32.44 -11.10
N LEU A 33 -22.76 -31.83 -9.92
CA LEU A 33 -23.54 -32.36 -8.80
C LEU A 33 -25.03 -32.42 -9.12
N ALA A 34 -25.59 -31.32 -9.64
CA ALA A 34 -26.99 -31.25 -10.08
C ALA A 34 -27.28 -32.34 -11.12
N SER A 35 -26.42 -32.48 -12.14
CA SER A 35 -26.57 -33.50 -13.18
C SER A 35 -26.57 -34.92 -12.60
N SER A 36 -25.77 -35.19 -11.57
CA SER A 36 -25.69 -36.51 -10.93
C SER A 36 -26.94 -36.77 -10.08
N ILE A 37 -27.39 -35.78 -9.32
CA ILE A 37 -28.59 -35.84 -8.48
C ILE A 37 -29.85 -36.06 -9.33
N TYR A 38 -30.00 -35.32 -10.44
CA TYR A 38 -31.17 -35.45 -11.31
C TYR A 38 -31.27 -36.83 -11.98
N LYS A 39 -30.12 -37.46 -12.34
CA LYS A 39 -30.10 -38.85 -12.84
C LYS A 39 -30.56 -39.87 -11.80
N GLU A 40 -30.18 -39.68 -10.55
CA GLU A 40 -30.65 -40.54 -9.45
C GLU A 40 -32.14 -40.35 -9.17
N PHE A 41 -32.65 -39.11 -9.24
CA PHE A 41 -34.08 -38.85 -9.15
C PHE A 41 -34.86 -39.49 -10.28
N GLU A 42 -34.37 -39.44 -11.51
CA GLU A 42 -35.00 -40.12 -12.65
C GLU A 42 -35.10 -41.64 -12.40
N THR A 43 -34.03 -42.25 -11.87
CA THR A 43 -34.01 -43.68 -11.50
C THR A 43 -35.02 -43.98 -10.37
N MET A 44 -35.19 -43.08 -9.41
CA MET A 44 -36.14 -43.23 -8.30
C MET A 44 -37.59 -43.12 -8.78
N ILE A 45 -37.88 -42.15 -9.65
CA ILE A 45 -39.20 -41.97 -10.28
C ILE A 45 -39.58 -43.23 -11.08
N GLN A 46 -38.64 -43.81 -11.84
CA GLN A 46 -38.89 -45.03 -12.61
C GLN A 46 -39.25 -46.24 -11.74
N LYS A 47 -38.67 -46.36 -10.54
CA LYS A 47 -38.88 -47.50 -9.62
C LYS A 47 -40.07 -47.32 -8.68
N SER A 48 -40.34 -46.09 -8.25
CA SER A 48 -41.21 -45.80 -7.11
C SER A 48 -42.27 -44.72 -7.39
N GLY A 49 -42.31 -44.18 -8.60
CA GLY A 49 -43.26 -43.13 -9.00
C GLY A 49 -42.82 -41.72 -8.61
N GLU A 50 -43.40 -40.72 -9.26
CA GLU A 50 -43.04 -39.30 -9.11
C GLU A 50 -43.25 -38.76 -7.69
N ASP A 51 -44.30 -39.22 -6.99
CA ASP A 51 -44.61 -38.79 -5.63
C ASP A 51 -43.48 -39.08 -4.63
N SER A 52 -42.57 -40.02 -4.94
CA SER A 52 -41.41 -40.35 -4.10
C SER A 52 -40.39 -39.21 -3.98
N VAL A 53 -40.31 -38.29 -4.96
CA VAL A 53 -39.33 -37.18 -4.97
C VAL A 53 -39.97 -35.80 -4.88
N LYS A 54 -41.29 -35.69 -5.04
CA LYS A 54 -42.04 -34.43 -5.18
C LYS A 54 -41.74 -33.37 -4.11
N ASN A 55 -41.63 -33.78 -2.85
CA ASN A 55 -41.35 -32.87 -1.73
C ASN A 55 -39.84 -32.66 -1.50
N LEU A 56 -39.00 -33.59 -1.98
CA LEU A 56 -37.55 -33.54 -1.81
C LEU A 56 -36.88 -32.66 -2.88
N MET A 57 -37.39 -32.70 -4.12
CA MET A 57 -36.82 -31.97 -5.25
C MET A 57 -36.70 -30.47 -5.00
N PRO A 58 -37.70 -29.75 -4.46
CA PRO A 58 -37.57 -28.33 -4.15
C PRO A 58 -36.49 -28.03 -3.10
N LEU A 59 -36.31 -28.92 -2.12
CA LEU A 59 -35.27 -28.76 -1.09
C LEU A 59 -33.88 -28.91 -1.69
N VAL A 60 -33.71 -29.88 -2.58
CA VAL A 60 -32.42 -30.12 -3.25
C VAL A 60 -32.08 -29.02 -4.24
N VAL A 61 -33.07 -28.50 -4.98
CA VAL A 61 -32.90 -27.29 -5.81
C VAL A 61 -32.42 -26.12 -4.98
N ASN A 62 -33.08 -25.82 -3.85
CA ASN A 62 -32.69 -24.72 -2.96
C ASN A 62 -31.25 -24.90 -2.41
N VAL A 63 -30.87 -26.13 -2.04
CA VAL A 63 -29.49 -26.43 -1.61
C VAL A 63 -28.48 -26.19 -2.73
N LEU A 64 -28.79 -26.60 -3.97
CA LEU A 64 -27.91 -26.38 -5.11
C LEU A 64 -27.78 -24.89 -5.47
N GLU A 65 -28.87 -24.13 -5.43
CA GLU A 65 -28.88 -22.68 -5.62
C GLU A 65 -28.06 -21.97 -4.54
N SER A 66 -28.27 -22.33 -3.26
CA SER A 66 -27.52 -21.79 -2.13
C SER A 66 -26.02 -22.10 -2.25
N LEU A 67 -25.68 -23.31 -2.72
CA LEU A 67 -24.30 -23.71 -2.94
C LEU A 67 -23.67 -22.92 -4.09
N ASP A 68 -24.40 -22.68 -5.17
CA ASP A 68 -23.92 -21.88 -6.30
C ASP A 68 -23.63 -20.43 -5.86
N LEU A 69 -24.54 -19.82 -5.11
CA LEU A 69 -24.33 -18.50 -4.51
C LEU A 69 -23.08 -18.47 -3.63
N ALA A 70 -22.87 -19.48 -2.80
CA ALA A 70 -21.68 -19.58 -1.96
C ALA A 70 -20.38 -19.72 -2.77
N TYR A 71 -20.41 -20.41 -3.92
CA TYR A 71 -19.25 -20.46 -4.82
C TYR A 71 -18.93 -19.10 -5.43
N LEU A 72 -19.96 -18.35 -5.81
CA LEU A 72 -19.80 -17.04 -6.41
C LEU A 72 -19.27 -16.01 -5.42
N GLU A 73 -19.83 -15.97 -4.20
CA GLU A 73 -19.32 -15.12 -3.12
C GLU A 73 -17.86 -15.46 -2.78
N LYS A 74 -17.52 -16.75 -2.78
CA LYS A 74 -16.14 -17.19 -2.58
C LYS A 74 -15.20 -16.69 -3.69
N GLU A 75 -15.62 -16.72 -4.95
CA GLU A 75 -14.79 -16.22 -6.06
C GLU A 75 -14.58 -14.71 -5.96
N GLU A 76 -15.62 -13.95 -5.59
CA GLU A 76 -15.53 -12.51 -5.33
C GLU A 76 -14.52 -12.22 -4.21
N TYR A 77 -14.64 -12.87 -3.05
CA TYR A 77 -13.66 -12.72 -1.98
C TYR A 77 -12.25 -13.16 -2.37
N SER A 78 -12.12 -14.15 -3.25
CA SER A 78 -10.81 -14.58 -3.75
C SER A 78 -10.16 -13.50 -4.59
N VAL A 79 -10.92 -12.76 -5.39
CA VAL A 79 -10.42 -11.64 -6.19
C VAL A 79 -10.02 -10.49 -5.28
N ASP A 80 -10.89 -10.10 -4.34
CA ASP A 80 -10.61 -9.01 -3.39
C ASP A 80 -9.35 -9.28 -2.56
N LEU A 81 -9.19 -10.52 -2.10
CA LEU A 81 -8.02 -10.94 -1.35
C LEU A 81 -6.74 -10.84 -2.17
N GLU A 82 -6.79 -11.15 -3.46
CA GLU A 82 -5.62 -11.05 -4.34
C GLU A 82 -5.28 -9.59 -4.64
N MET A 83 -6.28 -8.74 -4.86
CA MET A 83 -6.09 -7.28 -4.99
C MET A 83 -5.43 -6.68 -3.74
N LEU A 84 -5.93 -7.04 -2.55
CA LEU A 84 -5.35 -6.56 -1.29
C LEU A 84 -3.91 -7.02 -1.07
N LYS A 85 -3.54 -8.23 -1.52
CA LYS A 85 -2.15 -8.68 -1.49
C LYS A 85 -1.27 -7.87 -2.42
N GLU A 86 -1.74 -7.61 -3.64
CA GLU A 86 -0.99 -6.80 -4.62
C GLU A 86 -0.76 -5.38 -4.09
N ASP A 87 -1.81 -4.74 -3.53
CA ASP A 87 -1.69 -3.44 -2.89
C ASP A 87 -0.70 -3.45 -1.72
N ASN A 88 -0.70 -4.52 -0.91
CA ASN A 88 0.24 -4.67 0.20
C ASN A 88 1.70 -4.80 -0.29
N GLU A 89 1.93 -5.57 -1.34
CA GLU A 89 3.26 -5.74 -1.95
C GLU A 89 3.78 -4.41 -2.53
N GLN A 90 2.91 -3.65 -3.19
CA GLN A 90 3.24 -2.32 -3.67
C GLN A 90 3.58 -1.38 -2.51
N LEU A 91 2.79 -1.38 -1.44
CA LEU A 91 3.02 -0.55 -0.26
C LEU A 91 4.34 -0.89 0.43
N MET A 92 4.66 -2.18 0.56
CA MET A 92 5.95 -2.64 1.10
C MET A 92 7.12 -2.15 0.23
N THR A 93 7.01 -2.26 -1.09
CA THR A 93 8.05 -1.78 -2.02
C THR A 93 8.29 -0.27 -1.87
N GLN A 94 7.22 0.51 -1.72
CA GLN A 94 7.31 1.96 -1.50
C GLN A 94 7.93 2.28 -0.14
N TYR A 95 7.51 1.61 0.92
CA TYR A 95 8.05 1.79 2.26
C TYR A 95 9.56 1.53 2.31
N GLU A 96 10.04 0.45 1.70
CA GLU A 96 11.46 0.12 1.64
C GLU A 96 12.26 1.17 0.85
N ARG A 97 11.71 1.68 -0.26
CA ARG A 97 12.33 2.77 -1.02
C ARG A 97 12.46 4.03 -0.19
N GLU A 98 11.38 4.46 0.46
CA GLU A 98 11.36 5.70 1.26
C GLU A 98 12.30 5.60 2.46
N LYS A 99 12.33 4.43 3.11
CA LYS A 99 13.28 4.12 4.19
C LYS A 99 14.73 4.22 3.75
N GLN A 100 15.06 3.77 2.54
CA GLN A 100 16.41 3.92 1.98
C GLN A 100 16.73 5.39 1.67
N LEU A 101 15.81 6.13 1.06
CA LEU A 101 15.97 7.56 0.78
C LEU A 101 16.18 8.36 2.07
N ARG A 102 15.41 8.06 3.12
CA ARG A 102 15.55 8.72 4.42
C ARG A 102 16.92 8.48 5.03
N ARG A 103 17.40 7.23 5.04
CA ARG A 103 18.76 6.90 5.52
C ARG A 103 19.85 7.63 4.73
N ALA A 104 19.70 7.71 3.40
CA ALA A 104 20.66 8.43 2.57
C ALA A 104 20.66 9.94 2.85
N GLN A 105 19.48 10.52 3.12
CA GLN A 105 19.36 11.92 3.49
C GLN A 105 19.96 12.20 4.87
N ASP A 106 19.69 11.34 5.86
CA ASP A 106 20.24 11.47 7.20
C ASP A 106 21.79 11.39 7.15
N GLN A 107 22.34 10.46 6.36
CA GLN A 107 23.79 10.36 6.14
C GLN A 107 24.38 11.62 5.50
N LYS A 108 23.72 12.15 4.47
CA LYS A 108 24.14 13.39 3.81
C LYS A 108 24.10 14.59 4.76
N CYS A 109 23.14 14.62 5.69
CA CYS A 109 23.05 15.68 6.70
C CYS A 109 24.26 15.66 7.63
N LEU A 110 24.65 14.47 8.11
CA LEU A 110 25.85 14.30 8.95
C LEU A 110 27.12 14.75 8.22
N GLU A 111 27.30 14.39 6.94
CA GLU A 111 28.46 14.80 6.15
C GLU A 111 28.54 16.33 5.98
N ILE A 112 27.39 16.99 5.82
CA ILE A 112 27.32 18.46 5.75
C ILE A 112 27.65 19.07 7.10
N GLU A 113 27.12 18.54 8.20
CA GLU A 113 27.42 19.02 9.56
C GLU A 113 28.92 18.91 9.87
N ASP A 114 29.55 17.79 9.53
CA ASP A 114 31.00 17.59 9.69
C ASP A 114 31.80 18.62 8.89
N THR A 115 31.42 18.85 7.63
CA THR A 115 32.05 19.85 6.77
C THR A 115 31.92 21.26 7.34
N LEU A 116 30.74 21.61 7.86
CA LEU A 116 30.50 22.92 8.47
C LEU A 116 31.30 23.08 9.76
N MET A 117 31.41 22.05 10.59
CA MET A 117 32.24 22.06 11.80
C MET A 117 33.72 22.29 11.47
N GLU A 118 34.22 21.67 10.40
CA GLU A 118 35.59 21.89 9.94
C GLU A 118 35.81 23.34 9.47
N GLN A 119 34.87 23.88 8.68
CA GLN A 119 34.93 25.28 8.24
C GLN A 119 34.88 26.27 9.41
N ILE A 120 34.03 26.01 10.42
CA ILE A 120 33.96 26.84 11.62
C ILE A 120 35.32 26.86 12.33
N ARG A 121 35.93 25.68 12.56
CA ARG A 121 37.26 25.60 13.19
C ARG A 121 38.33 26.34 12.38
N GLU A 122 38.29 26.23 11.05
CA GLU A 122 39.24 26.95 10.20
C GLU A 122 39.06 28.47 10.31
N LEU A 123 37.81 28.95 10.35
CA LEU A 123 37.50 30.36 10.51
C LEU A 123 37.88 30.89 11.89
N GLU A 124 37.60 30.13 12.95
CA GLU A 124 38.03 30.44 14.32
C GLU A 124 39.55 30.59 14.40
N GLY A 125 40.31 29.65 13.81
CA GLY A 125 41.77 29.75 13.74
C GLY A 125 42.26 30.98 12.97
N LYS A 126 41.57 31.38 11.89
CA LYS A 126 41.86 32.63 11.18
C LYS A 126 41.59 33.85 12.05
N ILE A 127 40.48 33.87 12.80
CA ILE A 127 40.16 34.97 13.73
C ILE A 127 41.26 35.10 14.79
N GLU A 128 41.65 34.02 15.45
CA GLU A 128 42.72 34.04 16.46
C GLU A 128 44.04 34.58 15.90
N SER A 129 44.38 34.20 14.67
CA SER A 129 45.58 34.70 13.99
C SER A 129 45.51 36.21 13.72
N LEU A 130 44.35 36.71 13.28
CA LEU A 130 44.12 38.13 13.01
C LEU A 130 44.13 38.95 14.31
N GLU A 131 43.56 38.44 15.39
CA GLU A 131 43.60 39.07 16.71
C GLU A 131 45.02 39.17 17.27
N SER A 132 45.86 38.16 17.04
CA SER A 132 47.29 38.21 17.37
C SER A 132 48.03 39.28 16.57
N ILE A 133 47.79 39.35 15.26
CA ILE A 133 48.37 40.38 14.37
C ILE A 133 47.93 41.78 14.82
N MET A 134 46.64 41.96 15.11
CA MET A 134 46.08 43.24 15.56
C MET A 134 46.76 43.72 16.85
N ARG A 135 46.85 42.87 17.87
CA ARG A 135 47.56 43.19 19.13
C ARG A 135 49.02 43.57 18.90
N MET A 136 49.71 42.87 17.99
CA MET A 136 51.09 43.21 17.64
C MET A 136 51.20 44.58 16.97
N LEU A 137 50.28 44.90 16.06
CA LEU A 137 50.24 46.20 15.37
C LEU A 137 49.91 47.35 16.33
N GLU A 138 48.97 47.15 17.25
CA GLU A 138 48.65 48.12 18.31
C GLU A 138 49.89 48.45 19.16
N LEU A 139 50.65 47.42 19.55
CA LEU A 139 51.86 47.59 20.35
C LEU A 139 52.97 48.32 19.56
N LYS A 140 53.14 47.99 18.27
CA LYS A 140 54.06 48.71 17.38
C LYS A 140 53.66 50.18 17.20
N ALA A 141 52.37 50.46 17.01
CA ALA A 141 51.85 51.82 16.86
C ALA A 141 52.07 52.65 18.13
N LYS A 142 51.80 52.06 19.30
CA LYS A 142 52.08 52.70 20.60
C LYS A 142 53.56 53.04 20.75
N ASN A 143 54.45 52.07 20.49
CA ASN A 143 55.89 52.29 20.59
C ASN A 143 56.38 53.40 19.63
N ALA A 144 55.85 53.46 18.41
CA ALA A 144 56.20 54.51 17.45
C ALA A 144 55.72 55.90 17.91
N SER A 145 54.50 55.98 18.46
CA SER A 145 53.95 57.20 19.05
C SER A 145 54.80 57.69 20.23
N ASP A 146 55.13 56.81 21.17
CA ASP A 146 55.95 57.13 22.34
C ASP A 146 57.35 57.62 21.93
N HIS A 147 57.96 57.00 20.91
CA HIS A 147 59.23 57.45 20.35
C HIS A 147 59.12 58.84 19.70
N GLY A 148 58.05 59.11 18.96
CA GLY A 148 57.79 60.43 18.37
C GLY A 148 57.64 61.52 19.43
N ILE A 149 56.94 61.24 20.53
CA ILE A 149 56.80 62.16 21.67
C ILE A 149 58.17 62.43 22.32
N PHE A 150 58.97 61.37 22.52
CA PHE A 150 60.32 61.50 23.08
C PHE A 150 61.21 62.43 22.26
N ILE A 151 61.27 62.20 20.93
CA ILE A 151 62.06 63.04 20.02
C ILE A 151 61.55 64.50 20.04
N HIS A 152 60.23 64.70 19.98
CA HIS A 152 59.65 66.04 20.03
C HIS A 152 60.01 66.79 21.32
N HIS A 153 60.01 66.10 22.46
CA HIS A 153 60.42 66.68 23.73
C HIS A 153 61.92 66.98 23.79
N GLU A 154 62.77 66.20 23.11
CA GLU A 154 64.22 66.44 23.05
C GLU A 154 64.58 67.62 22.13
N LEU A 155 63.83 67.85 21.04
CA LEU A 155 64.02 68.98 20.13
C LEU A 155 63.57 70.34 20.70
N LEU A 156 62.75 70.35 21.76
CA LEU A 156 62.25 71.58 22.40
C LEU A 156 63.09 72.06 23.60
N LYS A 157 64.18 71.35 23.92
CA LYS A 157 65.17 71.75 24.93
C LYS A 157 66.34 72.47 24.29
#